data_AF-A0A1X7HGE2-F1
#
_entry.id   AF-A0A1X7HGE2-F1
#
_cell.length_a   1.000
_cell.length_b   1.000
_cell.length_c   1.000
_cell.angle_alpha   90.00
_cell.angle_beta   90.00
_cell.angle_gamma   90.00
#
_symmetry.space_group_name_H-M   'P 1'
#
loop_
_entity.id
_entity.type
_entity.pdbx_description
1 polymer ?
#
loop_
_entity_poly.entity_id
_entity_poly.type
_entity_poly.pdbx_seq_one_letter_code
_entity_poly.pdbx_strand_id
1 'polypeptide(L)'
;MKTKTIMTCMLMVLLMCSVSYAEPNKLKNTTSGSSITDGYGYSPLKIKEPIIPKVPKGWSLVTKTFENCFVLVYLDQNDEKFIVSISEYSRRPITPLTNTKHTIVHNTTYFYDEWQSNQRGWMLRWVKGDIYFEMNSATLNVDEMIKIAETLTQQVKE
;
A
#
# COMPACT_ATOMS: atom_id res chain seq x y z
N MET A 1 19.84 0.97 -66.43
CA MET A 1 19.26 0.25 -65.27
C MET A 1 19.70 0.96 -63.99
N LYS A 2 18.75 1.46 -63.20
CA LYS A 2 19.01 2.18 -61.95
C LYS A 2 19.04 1.16 -60.80
N THR A 3 20.18 1.01 -60.13
CA THR A 3 20.26 0.33 -58.82
C THR A 3 20.05 1.37 -57.73
N LYS A 4 18.94 1.25 -57.02
CA LYS A 4 18.69 1.90 -55.73
C LYS A 4 18.51 0.81 -54.68
N THR A 5 18.84 1.15 -53.43
CA THR A 5 18.48 0.46 -52.18
C THR A 5 19.33 -0.80 -51.95
N ILE A 6 20.02 -1.03 -50.82
CA ILE A 6 19.60 -0.96 -49.42
C ILE A 6 20.88 -0.82 -48.56
N MET A 7 20.98 0.22 -47.74
CA MET A 7 21.93 0.22 -46.61
C MET A 7 21.35 1.07 -45.48
N THR A 8 20.37 0.49 -44.79
CA THR A 8 19.72 1.11 -43.62
C THR A 8 19.20 0.00 -42.71
N CYS A 9 20.10 -0.62 -41.94
CA CYS A 9 19.74 -1.55 -40.85
C CYS A 9 20.62 -1.36 -39.61
N MET A 10 21.10 -0.14 -39.33
CA MET A 10 21.97 0.11 -38.16
C MET A 10 21.50 1.31 -37.31
N LEU A 11 20.19 1.51 -37.20
CA LEU A 11 19.64 2.53 -36.30
C LEU A 11 18.29 2.10 -35.68
N MET A 12 18.22 0.89 -35.15
CA MET A 12 17.10 0.41 -34.32
C MET A 12 17.62 -0.25 -33.02
N VAL A 13 18.51 0.43 -32.31
CA VAL A 13 18.85 0.08 -30.92
C VAL A 13 18.80 1.36 -30.08
N LEU A 14 17.62 1.99 -30.06
CA LEU A 14 17.21 2.99 -29.07
C LEU A 14 15.76 2.70 -28.65
N LEU A 15 15.47 1.40 -28.46
CA LEU A 15 14.41 0.94 -27.57
C LEU A 15 14.98 0.95 -26.16
N MET A 16 15.14 2.13 -25.58
CA MET A 16 15.52 2.31 -24.18
C MET A 16 14.35 3.00 -23.50
N CYS A 17 13.54 2.15 -22.85
CA CYS A 17 12.65 2.42 -21.73
C CYS A 17 12.03 3.83 -21.67
N SER A 18 10.74 3.92 -22.00
CA SER A 18 9.92 4.99 -21.41
C SER A 18 9.93 4.80 -19.89
N VAL A 19 10.84 5.48 -19.21
CA VAL A 19 10.73 5.74 -17.79
C VAL A 19 9.50 6.63 -17.66
N SER A 20 8.33 6.02 -17.46
CA SER A 20 7.14 6.73 -17.03
C SER A 20 7.37 7.18 -15.59
N TYR A 21 8.12 8.28 -15.43
CA TYR A 21 8.00 9.11 -14.25
C TYR A 21 6.59 9.71 -14.30
N ALA A 22 5.68 9.17 -13.50
CA ALA A 22 4.42 9.83 -13.24
C ALA A 22 4.75 11.14 -12.50
N GLU A 23 4.78 12.26 -13.20
CA GLU A 23 4.83 13.57 -12.54
C GLU A 23 3.56 13.72 -11.68
N PRO A 24 3.67 14.16 -10.42
CA PRO A 24 2.50 14.48 -9.63
C PRO A 24 1.77 15.63 -10.31
N ASN A 25 0.52 15.42 -10.71
CA ASN A 25 -0.33 16.46 -11.27
C ASN A 25 -0.36 17.65 -10.30
N LYS A 26 0.34 18.73 -10.65
CA LYS A 26 0.23 20.01 -9.95
C LYS A 26 -1.17 20.57 -10.22
N LEU A 27 -2.04 20.48 -9.22
CA LEU A 27 -3.35 21.10 -9.26
C LEU A 27 -3.16 22.62 -9.47
N LYS A 28 -3.73 23.14 -10.56
CA LYS A 28 -3.67 24.56 -10.92
C LYS A 28 -4.46 25.37 -9.88
N ASN A 29 -3.77 26.19 -9.09
CA ASN A 29 -4.38 27.19 -8.24
C ASN A 29 -5.26 28.13 -9.08
N THR A 30 -6.56 28.10 -8.85
CA THR A 30 -7.47 29.17 -9.32
C THR A 30 -8.19 29.73 -8.11
N THR A 31 -7.76 30.93 -7.72
CA THR A 31 -8.33 31.72 -6.64
C THR A 31 -9.61 32.39 -7.13
N SER A 32 -10.76 31.95 -6.64
CA SER A 32 -11.96 32.79 -6.52
C SER A 32 -13.11 32.07 -5.81
N GLY A 33 -13.29 32.44 -4.53
CA GLY A 33 -14.60 32.57 -3.89
C GLY A 33 -15.60 31.41 -4.07
N SER A 34 -15.30 30.25 -3.51
CA SER A 34 -16.33 29.34 -3.01
C SER A 34 -15.69 28.54 -1.89
N SER A 35 -16.35 28.48 -0.74
CA SER A 35 -15.97 27.61 0.36
C SER A 35 -16.14 26.16 -0.09
N ILE A 36 -15.13 25.64 -0.79
CA ILE A 36 -15.03 24.22 -1.03
C ILE A 36 -14.67 23.60 0.31
N THR A 37 -15.71 23.13 0.99
CA THR A 37 -15.57 22.01 1.90
C THR A 37 -15.08 20.84 1.04
N ASP A 38 -13.76 20.72 0.90
CA ASP A 38 -13.11 19.70 0.09
C ASP A 38 -13.43 18.31 0.67
N GLY A 39 -14.51 17.74 0.16
CA GLY A 39 -15.16 16.50 0.58
C GLY A 39 -14.40 15.24 0.23
N TYR A 40 -13.17 15.11 0.73
CA TYR A 40 -12.61 13.80 1.05
C TYR A 40 -12.49 13.75 2.57
N GLY A 41 -13.55 13.31 3.25
CA GLY A 41 -13.70 13.33 4.71
C GLY A 41 -12.69 12.47 5.47
N TYR A 42 -11.41 12.81 5.39
CA TYR A 42 -10.34 12.20 6.15
C TYR A 42 -10.31 12.84 7.53
N SER A 43 -10.51 12.02 8.56
CA SER A 43 -10.23 12.44 9.93
C SER A 43 -8.71 12.53 10.11
N PRO A 44 -8.19 13.59 10.76
CA PRO A 44 -6.79 13.64 11.14
C PRO A 44 -6.37 12.39 11.92
N LEU A 45 -5.10 12.01 11.79
CA LEU A 45 -4.54 10.91 12.56
C LEU A 45 -4.74 11.12 14.07
N LYS A 46 -5.47 10.21 14.72
CA LYS A 46 -5.55 10.17 16.19
C LYS A 46 -4.26 9.68 16.83
N ILE A 47 -3.60 8.72 16.18
CA ILE A 47 -2.30 8.21 16.61
C ILE A 47 -1.21 9.22 16.22
N LYS A 48 -0.31 9.52 17.17
CA LYS A 48 0.78 10.48 16.96
C LYS A 48 2.04 9.83 16.39
N GLU A 49 2.16 8.51 16.55
CA GLU A 49 3.30 7.72 16.16
C GLU A 49 2.81 6.41 15.54
N PRO A 50 3.56 5.83 14.58
CA PRO A 50 3.22 4.55 13.98
C PRO A 50 3.33 3.42 15.00
N ILE A 51 2.46 2.42 14.88
CA ILE A 51 2.49 1.22 15.72
C ILE A 51 3.37 0.18 15.02
N ILE A 52 4.50 -0.16 15.60
CA ILE A 52 5.46 -1.06 14.95
C ILE A 52 5.13 -2.53 15.27
N PRO A 53 4.84 -3.38 14.28
CA PRO A 53 4.60 -4.81 14.51
C PRO A 53 5.88 -5.54 14.91
N LYS A 54 5.73 -6.72 15.53
CA LYS A 54 6.82 -7.70 15.60
C LYS A 54 6.85 -8.48 14.30
N VAL A 55 7.96 -8.35 13.57
CA VAL A 55 8.21 -9.06 12.30
C VAL A 55 9.42 -10.00 12.44
N PRO A 56 9.61 -10.96 11.52
CA PRO A 56 10.82 -11.77 11.46
C PRO A 56 12.10 -10.92 11.48
N LYS A 57 13.16 -11.46 12.10
CA LYS A 57 14.47 -10.79 12.15
C LYS A 57 15.04 -10.63 10.74
N GLY A 58 15.71 -9.51 10.52
CA GLY A 58 16.40 -9.22 9.26
C GLY A 58 15.57 -8.46 8.24
N TRP A 59 14.31 -8.13 8.51
CA TRP A 59 13.58 -7.20 7.66
C TRP A 59 13.98 -5.77 7.98
N SER A 60 14.14 -4.95 6.95
CA SER A 60 14.33 -3.51 7.12
C SER A 60 12.98 -2.80 7.08
N LEU A 61 12.89 -1.64 7.74
CA LEU A 61 11.67 -0.86 7.85
C LEU A 61 11.87 0.53 7.27
N VAL A 62 11.01 0.90 6.32
CA VAL A 62 10.83 2.27 5.85
C VAL A 62 9.48 2.77 6.32
N THR A 63 9.47 3.88 7.04
CA THR A 63 8.22 4.54 7.49
C THR A 63 7.95 5.78 6.64
N LYS A 64 6.70 5.95 6.21
CA LYS A 64 6.19 7.15 5.56
C LYS A 64 5.01 7.70 6.35
N THR A 65 5.02 9.01 6.56
CA THR A 65 3.97 9.73 7.29
C THR A 65 3.22 10.63 6.34
N PHE A 66 1.90 10.54 6.38
CA PHE A 66 0.96 11.40 5.67
C PHE A 66 0.01 12.05 6.67
N GLU A 67 -0.80 13.02 6.23
CA GLU A 67 -1.72 13.75 7.10
C GLU A 67 -2.74 12.84 7.81
N ASN A 68 -3.15 11.76 7.15
CA ASN A 68 -4.23 10.86 7.58
C ASN A 68 -3.80 9.40 7.77
N CYS A 69 -2.53 9.05 7.49
CA CYS A 69 -2.02 7.70 7.71
C CYS A 69 -0.51 7.61 7.94
N PHE A 70 -0.10 6.54 8.63
CA PHE A 70 1.26 6.02 8.56
C PHE A 70 1.30 4.84 7.60
N VAL A 71 2.40 4.70 6.87
CA VAL A 71 2.68 3.54 6.01
C VAL A 71 4.04 2.97 6.40
N LEU A 72 4.02 1.73 6.86
CA LEU A 72 5.19 0.92 7.18
C LEU A 72 5.47 0.01 6.00
N VAL A 73 6.67 0.06 5.45
CA VAL A 73 7.11 -0.81 4.35
C VAL A 73 8.27 -1.65 4.85
N TYR A 74 8.09 -2.97 4.83
CA TYR A 74 9.12 -3.93 5.17
C TYR A 74 9.75 -4.52 3.92
N LEU A 75 11.08 -4.46 3.86
CA LEU A 75 11.88 -5.07 2.80
C LEU A 75 12.70 -6.24 3.37
N ASP A 76 13.25 -7.06 2.47
CA ASP A 76 14.22 -8.07 2.86
C ASP A 76 15.51 -7.46 3.40
N GLN A 77 16.37 -8.32 3.94
CA GLN A 77 17.62 -7.93 4.63
C GLN A 77 18.62 -7.14 3.77
N ASN A 78 18.42 -7.11 2.45
CA ASN A 78 19.27 -6.41 1.49
C ASN A 78 18.61 -5.14 0.94
N ASP A 79 17.42 -4.77 1.42
CA ASP A 79 16.60 -3.67 0.88
C ASP A 79 16.21 -3.85 -0.60
N GLU A 80 16.27 -5.07 -1.14
CA GLU A 80 16.07 -5.35 -2.55
C GLU A 80 14.62 -5.74 -2.87
N LYS A 81 13.93 -6.38 -1.92
CA LYS A 81 12.61 -6.97 -2.17
C LYS A 81 11.56 -6.51 -1.17
N PHE A 82 10.43 -6.07 -1.71
CA PHE A 82 9.24 -5.82 -0.93
C PHE A 82 8.71 -7.11 -0.29
N ILE A 83 8.43 -7.05 1.01
CA ILE A 83 7.80 -8.14 1.75
C ILE A 83 6.35 -7.81 2.07
N VAL A 84 6.14 -6.72 2.81
CA VAL A 84 4.81 -6.33 3.27
C VAL A 84 4.73 -4.83 3.51
N SER A 85 3.58 -4.22 3.21
CA SER A 85 3.24 -2.90 3.67
C SER A 85 2.10 -2.97 4.67
N ILE A 86 2.10 -2.06 5.64
CA ILE A 86 1.04 -1.91 6.64
C ILE A 86 0.71 -0.43 6.72
N SER A 87 -0.56 -0.12 6.53
CA SER A 87 -1.07 1.24 6.58
C SER A 87 -2.03 1.39 7.76
N GLU A 88 -1.85 2.47 8.51
CA GLU A 88 -2.62 2.80 9.71
C GLU A 88 -3.44 4.05 9.43
N TYR A 89 -4.76 3.93 9.38
CA TYR A 89 -5.68 5.02 9.08
C TYR A 89 -6.60 5.32 10.27
N SER A 90 -6.93 6.59 10.47
CA SER A 90 -7.96 6.96 11.44
C SER A 90 -9.36 6.83 10.84
N ARG A 91 -10.26 6.14 11.57
CA ARG A 91 -11.71 6.14 11.35
C ARG A 91 -12.17 5.85 9.92
N ARG A 92 -11.53 4.86 9.28
CA ARG A 92 -11.96 4.38 7.96
C ARG A 92 -12.86 3.15 8.11
N PRO A 93 -14.07 3.14 7.52
CA PRO A 93 -14.88 1.93 7.52
C PRO A 93 -14.22 0.85 6.64
N ILE A 94 -14.39 -0.42 7.02
CA ILE A 94 -14.03 -1.54 6.15
C ILE A 94 -15.09 -1.63 5.05
N THR A 95 -14.68 -1.41 3.81
CA THR A 95 -15.55 -1.64 2.64
C THR A 95 -15.34 -3.06 2.12
N PRO A 96 -16.27 -4.01 2.34
CA PRO A 96 -16.13 -5.37 1.82
C PRO A 96 -16.13 -5.35 0.28
N LEU A 97 -15.30 -6.19 -0.32
CA LEU A 97 -15.31 -6.50 -1.76
C LEU A 97 -16.21 -7.73 -1.99
N THR A 98 -16.63 -7.96 -3.24
CA THR A 98 -17.59 -9.01 -3.61
C THR A 98 -17.22 -10.42 -3.11
N ASN A 99 -15.92 -10.71 -2.93
CA ASN A 99 -15.42 -12.02 -2.52
C ASN A 99 -14.57 -11.97 -1.23
N THR A 100 -14.78 -10.95 -0.38
CA THR A 100 -14.01 -10.81 0.86
C THR A 100 -14.27 -11.99 1.79
N LYS A 101 -13.19 -12.71 2.10
CA LYS A 101 -13.16 -13.76 3.12
C LYS A 101 -12.89 -13.11 4.48
N HIS A 102 -13.27 -13.78 5.56
CA HIS A 102 -12.94 -13.30 6.90
C HIS A 102 -12.65 -14.45 7.86
N THR A 103 -11.91 -14.13 8.92
CA THR A 103 -11.67 -15.00 10.07
C THR A 103 -11.67 -14.17 11.35
N ILE A 104 -11.89 -14.83 12.49
CA ILE A 104 -11.93 -14.19 13.81
C ILE A 104 -10.82 -14.79 14.66
N VAL A 105 -9.93 -13.93 15.17
CA VAL A 105 -8.83 -14.30 16.08
C VAL A 105 -8.85 -13.34 17.26
N HIS A 106 -8.85 -13.87 18.49
CA HIS A 106 -8.90 -13.08 19.73
C HIS A 106 -9.94 -11.93 19.71
N ASN A 107 -11.15 -12.22 19.24
CA ASN A 107 -12.26 -11.26 19.11
C ASN A 107 -12.02 -10.10 18.13
N THR A 108 -11.03 -10.22 17.25
CA THR A 108 -10.78 -9.30 16.14
C THR A 108 -11.17 -9.99 14.83
N THR A 109 -12.00 -9.34 14.03
CA THR A 109 -12.37 -9.83 12.69
C THR A 109 -11.38 -9.31 11.66
N TYR A 110 -10.72 -10.25 10.98
CA TYR A 110 -9.78 -9.98 9.90
C TYR A 110 -10.43 -10.31 8.56
N PHE A 111 -10.49 -9.31 7.68
CA PHE A 111 -11.02 -9.44 6.32
C PHE A 111 -9.87 -9.57 5.34
N TYR A 112 -9.96 -10.50 4.39
CA TYR A 112 -8.89 -10.68 3.42
C TYR A 112 -9.39 -11.03 2.02
N ASP A 113 -8.60 -10.59 1.05
CA ASP A 113 -8.87 -10.74 -0.37
C ASP A 113 -7.57 -11.10 -1.09
N GLU A 114 -7.70 -11.91 -2.14
CA GLU A 114 -6.63 -12.08 -3.13
C GLU A 114 -6.49 -10.77 -3.92
N TRP A 115 -5.28 -10.42 -4.35
CA TRP A 115 -5.09 -9.27 -5.22
C TRP A 115 -5.87 -9.43 -6.53
N GLN A 116 -6.44 -8.33 -7.04
CA GLN A 116 -7.20 -8.32 -8.30
C GLN A 116 -6.29 -8.37 -9.55
N SER A 117 -5.17 -9.08 -9.46
CA SER A 117 -4.18 -9.23 -10.54
C SER A 117 -3.77 -10.69 -10.67
N ASN A 118 -3.08 -11.05 -11.75
CA ASN A 118 -2.54 -12.40 -11.92
C ASN A 118 -1.33 -12.69 -11.00
N GLN A 119 -0.89 -11.72 -10.20
CA GLN A 119 0.18 -11.91 -9.24
C GLN A 119 -0.39 -12.49 -7.94
N ARG A 120 0.35 -13.46 -7.37
CA ARG A 120 0.08 -13.95 -6.03
C ARG A 120 0.26 -12.79 -5.05
N GLY A 121 -0.74 -12.58 -4.21
CA GLY A 121 -0.70 -11.60 -3.15
C GLY A 121 -2.02 -11.51 -2.41
N TRP A 122 -1.95 -10.97 -1.20
CA TRP A 122 -3.07 -10.85 -0.30
C TRP A 122 -3.16 -9.43 0.25
N MET A 123 -4.40 -8.99 0.45
CA MET A 123 -4.75 -7.81 1.21
C MET A 123 -5.47 -8.28 2.46
N LEU A 124 -5.02 -7.84 3.64
CA LEU A 124 -5.62 -8.10 4.94
C LEU A 124 -6.04 -6.77 5.56
N ARG A 125 -7.28 -6.69 6.06
CA ARG A 125 -7.88 -5.47 6.61
C ARG A 125 -8.58 -5.78 7.92
N TRP A 126 -8.38 -4.93 8.92
CA TRP A 126 -9.06 -5.05 10.20
C TRP A 126 -9.19 -3.69 10.88
N VAL A 127 -10.04 -3.62 11.89
CA VAL A 127 -10.21 -2.43 12.73
C VAL A 127 -10.00 -2.84 14.18
N LYS A 128 -9.25 -2.02 14.92
CA LYS A 128 -9.10 -2.13 16.37
C LYS A 128 -9.20 -0.75 16.99
N GLY A 129 -10.14 -0.56 17.91
CA GLY A 129 -10.51 0.77 18.42
C GLY A 129 -10.93 1.70 17.27
N ASP A 130 -10.30 2.87 17.19
CA ASP A 130 -10.54 3.89 16.15
C ASP A 130 -9.61 3.76 14.92
N ILE A 131 -8.78 2.71 14.86
CA ILE A 131 -7.74 2.55 13.83
C ILE A 131 -8.16 1.47 12.85
N TYR A 132 -8.16 1.82 11.57
CA TYR A 132 -8.26 0.88 10.45
C TYR A 132 -6.85 0.54 9.98
N PHE A 133 -6.59 -0.75 9.86
CA PHE A 133 -5.34 -1.27 9.35
C PHE A 133 -5.55 -1.95 8.01
N GLU A 134 -4.59 -1.78 7.12
CA GLU A 134 -4.51 -2.49 5.85
C GLU A 134 -3.10 -3.01 5.66
N MET A 135 -2.96 -4.30 5.41
CA MET A 135 -1.70 -4.98 5.17
C MET A 135 -1.71 -5.62 3.79
N ASN A 136 -0.69 -5.35 2.98
CA ASN A 136 -0.57 -5.88 1.62
C ASN A 136 0.75 -6.63 1.48
N SER A 137 0.73 -7.84 0.92
CA SER A 137 1.94 -8.62 0.66
C SER A 137 1.82 -9.47 -0.60
N ALA A 138 2.91 -9.58 -1.37
CA ALA A 138 3.02 -10.51 -2.49
C ALA A 138 3.61 -11.88 -2.08
N THR A 139 4.28 -11.95 -0.93
CA THR A 139 5.08 -13.12 -0.52
C THR A 139 4.44 -13.88 0.64
N LEU A 140 3.83 -13.18 1.58
CA LEU A 140 3.21 -13.77 2.76
C LEU A 140 1.84 -14.37 2.42
N ASN A 141 1.51 -15.47 3.08
CA ASN A 141 0.15 -15.98 3.10
C ASN A 141 -0.70 -15.30 4.20
N VAL A 142 -2.02 -15.53 4.17
CA VAL A 142 -2.97 -14.91 5.10
C VAL A 142 -2.63 -15.21 6.57
N ASP A 143 -2.24 -16.45 6.90
CA ASP A 143 -1.93 -16.83 8.28
C ASP A 143 -0.66 -16.12 8.80
N GLU A 144 0.35 -15.95 7.96
CA GLU A 144 1.56 -15.18 8.27
C GLU A 144 1.22 -13.70 8.50
N MET A 145 0.37 -13.13 7.64
CA MET A 145 -0.10 -11.75 7.77
C MET A 145 -0.90 -11.55 9.06
N ILE A 146 -1.79 -12.48 9.42
CA ILE A 146 -2.57 -12.42 10.66
C ILE A 146 -1.65 -12.50 11.88
N LYS A 147 -0.62 -13.36 11.87
CA LYS A 147 0.36 -13.42 12.98
C LYS A 147 1.05 -12.07 13.20
N ILE A 148 1.40 -11.35 12.14
CA ILE A 148 1.97 -10.00 12.22
C ILE A 148 0.90 -9.00 12.72
N ALA A 149 -0.31 -9.06 12.17
CA ALA A 149 -1.42 -8.16 12.51
C ALA A 149 -1.83 -8.28 13.98
N GLU A 150 -1.80 -9.47 14.56
CA GLU A 150 -2.06 -9.70 15.99
C GLU A 150 -1.07 -8.94 16.88
N THR A 151 0.20 -8.81 16.46
CA THR A 151 1.21 -8.07 17.23
C THR A 151 0.92 -6.57 17.27
N LEU A 152 0.26 -6.02 16.24
CA LEU A 152 -0.24 -4.63 16.23
C LEU A 152 -1.49 -4.51 17.07
N THR A 153 -2.42 -5.44 16.86
CA THR A 153 -3.74 -5.42 17.48
C THR A 153 -3.65 -5.45 19.01
N GLN A 154 -2.67 -6.18 19.56
CA GLN A 154 -2.39 -6.23 20.99
C GLN A 154 -1.78 -4.94 21.57
N GLN A 155 -1.20 -4.08 20.73
CA GLN A 155 -0.61 -2.80 21.16
C GLN A 155 -1.65 -1.66 21.21
N VAL A 156 -2.77 -1.80 20.50
CA VAL A 156 -3.87 -0.83 20.52
C VAL A 156 -4.69 -1.02 21.79
N LYS A 157 -4.68 -0.01 22.67
CA LYS A 157 -5.55 0.03 23.86
C LYS A 157 -6.92 0.56 23.47
N GLU A 158 -7.97 -0.11 23.95
CA GLU A 158 -9.37 0.33 23.85
C GLU A 158 -9.69 1.41 24.90
#